data_AF-A0AA91EHS8-F1
#
_entry.id   AF-A0AA91EHS8-F1
#
_cell.length_a   1.000
_cell.length_b   1.000
_cell.length_c   1.000
_cell.angle_alpha   90.00
_cell.angle_beta   90.00
_cell.angle_gamma   90.00
#
_symmetry.space_group_name_H-M   'P 1'
#
loop_
_entity.id
_entity.type
_entity.pdbx_description
1 polymer ?
#
loop_
_entity_poly.entity_id
_entity_poly.type
_entity_poly.pdbx_seq_one_letter_code
_entity_poly.pdbx_strand_id
1 'polypeptide(L)'
;MKDADRRNMVGRYSALLLQVKDNRDWDQEVDTALVKSLGEAALVKLIPVWEPQLTVAEWDNDRQSETFGLPKMFNFNEQPVGDEAFVGPMRGEPVHPSRVILFCEGSEDDNVLSGIPLLEAGYNKGLDLEKVSGGGAEGFLKNASRQIAVEFSKETDMNTLADQAKKAGYADLGEAMGDKVNKLNRGTDAAAVMQAGQMHVLSVTPGDPGPTWEVTANELAASVQIPFTILFGQQTGRLASDEDKTDWAIRRNTRRNGFLTDRITALLERLWTLGVIEPPTKGEVTISWSDLLAPGEKEKIENASKLADIVQKTSGFYGGEPPFTANELREIVGLDPLPEPQEPQKPDEKVITDDPLADDTRSEGKGGPADSSAQ
;
A
#
# COMPACT_ATOMS: atom_id res chain seq x y z
N MET A 1 -10.58 5.59 6.26
CA MET A 1 -9.65 6.06 5.21
C MET A 1 -8.81 4.91 4.69
N LYS A 2 -7.70 4.51 5.34
CA LYS A 2 -6.83 3.41 4.87
C LYS A 2 -7.58 2.14 4.46
N ASP A 3 -8.54 1.71 5.28
CA ASP A 3 -9.31 0.51 4.99
C ASP A 3 -10.29 0.69 3.83
N ALA A 4 -10.85 1.88 3.62
CA ALA A 4 -11.66 2.16 2.43
C ALA A 4 -10.78 2.12 1.18
N ASP A 5 -9.63 2.80 1.20
CA ASP A 5 -8.63 2.77 0.12
C ASP A 5 -8.23 1.33 -0.28
N ARG A 6 -7.96 0.46 0.72
CA ARG A 6 -7.68 -0.96 0.46
C ARG A 6 -8.84 -1.70 -0.20
N ARG A 7 -10.08 -1.41 0.22
CA ARG A 7 -11.28 -2.07 -0.34
C ARG A 7 -11.55 -1.64 -1.78
N ASN A 8 -11.21 -0.40 -2.15
CA ASN A 8 -11.33 0.08 -3.52
C ASN A 8 -10.41 -0.67 -4.51
N MET A 9 -9.36 -1.34 -4.05
CA MET A 9 -8.51 -2.14 -4.94
C MET A 9 -9.22 -3.40 -5.47
N VAL A 10 -10.33 -3.83 -4.85
CA VAL A 10 -11.04 -5.08 -5.16
C VAL A 10 -12.31 -4.83 -5.98
N GLY A 11 -13.13 -3.85 -5.57
CA GLY A 11 -14.37 -3.47 -6.23
C GLY A 11 -14.24 -2.18 -7.02
N ARG A 12 -15.24 -1.87 -7.87
CA ARG A 12 -15.27 -0.62 -8.66
C ARG A 12 -15.23 0.60 -7.77
N TYR A 13 -15.83 0.49 -6.59
CA TYR A 13 -15.75 1.49 -5.55
C TYR A 13 -15.63 0.86 -4.18
N SER A 14 -15.30 1.69 -3.22
CA SER A 14 -15.60 1.47 -1.81
C SER A 14 -16.13 2.77 -1.24
N ALA A 15 -16.59 2.74 0.01
CA ALA A 15 -17.02 3.98 0.63
C ALA A 15 -16.60 4.09 2.09
N LEU A 16 -16.65 5.31 2.57
CA LEU A 16 -16.54 5.66 3.97
C LEU A 16 -17.89 6.22 4.42
N LEU A 17 -18.59 5.48 5.26
CA LEU A 17 -19.82 5.94 5.89
C LEU A 17 -19.50 6.78 7.11
N LEU A 18 -20.23 7.90 7.24
CA LEU A 18 -20.12 8.84 8.34
C LEU A 18 -21.26 8.57 9.33
N GLN A 19 -20.92 8.02 10.50
CA GLN A 19 -21.86 7.94 11.60
C GLN A 19 -21.81 9.25 12.39
N VAL A 20 -22.90 10.03 12.33
CA VAL A 20 -22.99 11.38 12.89
C VAL A 20 -24.12 11.44 13.93
N LYS A 21 -23.93 12.19 15.02
CA LYS A 21 -24.94 12.44 16.06
C LYS A 21 -25.85 13.60 15.67
N ASP A 22 -26.70 13.38 14.68
CA ASP A 22 -27.63 14.40 14.20
C ASP A 22 -29.10 14.08 14.53
N ASN A 23 -29.35 13.04 15.33
CA ASN A 23 -30.68 12.62 15.80
C ASN A 23 -31.69 12.36 14.66
N ARG A 24 -31.17 12.03 13.48
CA ARG A 24 -31.93 11.63 12.30
C ARG A 24 -31.59 10.19 11.93
N ASP A 25 -32.51 9.56 11.19
CA ASP A 25 -32.28 8.24 10.62
C ASP A 25 -31.27 8.32 9.45
N TRP A 26 -30.70 7.18 9.08
CA TRP A 26 -29.63 7.10 8.07
C TRP A 26 -30.07 7.50 6.67
N ASP A 27 -31.35 7.33 6.35
CA ASP A 27 -31.97 7.67 5.06
C ASP A 27 -32.23 9.17 4.89
N GLN A 28 -32.13 9.93 5.97
CA GLN A 28 -32.32 11.37 5.94
C GLN A 28 -31.01 12.12 5.76
N GLU A 29 -31.10 13.26 5.11
CA GLU A 29 -30.00 14.21 5.01
C GLU A 29 -29.53 14.66 6.40
N VAL A 30 -28.22 14.85 6.54
CA VAL A 30 -27.60 15.20 7.83
C VAL A 30 -28.07 16.57 8.34
N ASP A 31 -28.38 16.67 9.63
CA ASP A 31 -28.69 17.96 10.26
C ASP A 31 -27.41 18.80 10.48
N THR A 32 -27.05 19.63 9.51
CA THR A 32 -25.85 20.48 9.60
C THR A 32 -25.91 21.50 10.74
N ALA A 33 -27.10 21.93 11.17
CA ALA A 33 -27.25 22.89 12.26
C ALA A 33 -26.91 22.25 13.61
N LEU A 34 -27.43 21.04 13.86
CA LEU A 34 -27.11 20.29 15.07
C LEU A 34 -25.65 19.85 15.08
N VAL A 35 -25.13 19.35 13.95
CA VAL A 35 -23.73 18.95 13.82
C VAL A 35 -22.79 20.12 14.11
N LYS A 36 -23.07 21.32 13.56
CA LYS A 36 -22.29 22.53 13.84
C LYS A 36 -22.30 22.93 15.31
N SER A 37 -23.42 22.71 16.02
CA SER A 37 -23.50 23.01 17.46
C SER A 37 -22.67 22.05 18.32
N LEU A 38 -22.50 20.81 17.86
CA LEU A 38 -21.74 19.76 18.54
C LEU A 38 -20.25 19.75 18.12
N GLY A 39 -19.92 20.29 16.95
CA GLY A 39 -18.57 20.31 16.39
C GLY A 39 -17.99 18.91 16.23
N GLU A 40 -16.75 18.71 16.69
CA GLU A 40 -16.03 17.44 16.60
C GLU A 40 -16.77 16.28 17.29
N ALA A 41 -17.52 16.56 18.36
CA ALA A 41 -18.26 15.54 19.11
C ALA A 41 -19.46 14.96 18.34
N ALA A 42 -19.83 15.58 17.21
CA ALA A 42 -20.87 15.10 16.31
C ALA A 42 -20.44 13.83 15.56
N LEU A 43 -19.17 13.68 15.22
CA LEU A 43 -18.67 12.51 14.49
C LEU A 43 -18.46 11.33 15.46
N VAL A 44 -19.22 10.26 15.28
CA VAL A 44 -19.11 9.05 16.11
C VAL A 44 -18.05 8.12 15.55
N LYS A 45 -18.17 7.80 14.26
CA LYS A 45 -17.38 6.75 13.62
C LYS A 45 -17.30 6.94 12.12
N LEU A 46 -16.16 6.54 11.56
CA LEU A 46 -15.96 6.36 10.13
C LEU A 46 -15.97 4.86 9.83
N ILE A 47 -16.93 4.41 9.03
CA ILE A 47 -17.12 2.98 8.75
C ILE A 47 -16.72 2.71 7.30
N PRO A 48 -15.56 2.06 7.05
CA PRO A 48 -15.21 1.64 5.71
C PRO A 48 -16.13 0.49 5.28
N VAL A 49 -16.63 0.53 4.04
CA VAL A 49 -17.54 -0.47 3.47
C VAL A 49 -17.06 -0.95 2.12
N TRP A 50 -17.32 -2.22 1.80
CA TRP A 50 -17.06 -2.79 0.47
C TRP A 50 -18.19 -2.43 -0.50
N GLU A 51 -17.94 -2.46 -1.81
CA GLU A 51 -18.98 -2.30 -2.85
C GLU A 51 -20.21 -3.21 -2.62
N PRO A 52 -20.08 -4.52 -2.33
CA PRO A 52 -21.26 -5.36 -2.09
C PRO A 52 -22.05 -5.00 -0.82
N GLN A 53 -21.42 -4.30 0.13
CA GLN A 53 -22.09 -3.86 1.36
C GLN A 53 -22.86 -2.56 1.16
N LEU A 54 -22.49 -1.71 0.21
CA LEU A 54 -23.14 -0.42 -0.02
C LEU A 54 -23.57 -0.34 -1.47
N THR A 55 -24.78 -0.81 -1.77
CA THR A 55 -25.33 -0.80 -3.13
C THR A 55 -26.19 0.43 -3.37
N VAL A 56 -26.34 0.87 -4.61
CA VAL A 56 -27.25 1.99 -4.93
C VAL A 56 -28.70 1.48 -4.89
N ALA A 57 -29.52 2.08 -4.05
CA ALA A 57 -30.94 1.76 -3.93
C ALA A 57 -31.79 2.57 -4.91
N GLU A 58 -31.50 3.87 -5.05
CA GLU A 58 -32.22 4.78 -5.94
C GLU A 58 -31.24 5.72 -6.64
N TRP A 59 -31.46 5.92 -7.94
CA TRP A 59 -30.72 6.86 -8.78
C TRP A 59 -31.52 8.14 -9.01
N ASP A 60 -30.83 9.27 -9.07
CA ASP A 60 -31.44 10.49 -9.57
C ASP A 60 -31.61 10.42 -11.10
N ASN A 61 -32.87 10.36 -11.53
CA ASN A 61 -33.25 10.24 -12.94
C ASN A 61 -33.76 11.56 -13.53
N ASP A 62 -33.79 12.64 -12.75
CA ASP A 62 -34.24 13.94 -13.25
C ASP A 62 -33.13 14.62 -14.06
N ARG A 63 -33.35 14.76 -15.38
CA ARG A 63 -32.38 15.37 -16.30
C ARG A 63 -32.12 16.85 -16.03
N GLN A 64 -32.97 17.51 -15.24
CA GLN A 64 -32.79 18.90 -14.84
C GLN A 64 -32.03 19.03 -13.51
N SER A 65 -31.81 17.93 -12.80
CA SER A 65 -31.07 17.92 -11.54
C SER A 65 -29.56 18.04 -11.79
N GLU A 66 -28.89 18.81 -10.94
CA GLU A 66 -27.42 18.87 -10.91
C GLU A 66 -26.79 17.53 -10.53
N THR A 67 -27.54 16.68 -9.82
CA THR A 67 -27.12 15.34 -9.40
C THR A 67 -27.62 14.24 -10.32
N PHE A 68 -28.08 14.57 -11.54
CA PHE A 68 -28.53 13.57 -12.51
C PHE A 68 -27.50 12.46 -12.71
N GLY A 69 -27.93 11.21 -12.57
CA GLY A 69 -27.06 10.05 -12.71
C GLY A 69 -26.20 9.73 -11.48
N LEU A 70 -26.34 10.48 -10.38
CA LEU A 70 -25.72 10.16 -9.09
C LEU A 70 -26.69 9.35 -8.20
N PRO A 71 -26.14 8.57 -7.23
CA PRO A 71 -26.96 7.87 -6.24
C PRO A 71 -27.76 8.86 -5.38
N LYS A 72 -29.08 8.68 -5.32
CA LYS A 72 -29.98 9.43 -4.44
C LYS A 72 -30.17 8.74 -3.10
N MET A 73 -30.07 7.40 -3.07
CA MET A 73 -30.10 6.60 -1.86
C MET A 73 -29.21 5.36 -2.02
N PHE A 74 -28.49 5.01 -0.96
CA PHE A 74 -27.77 3.75 -0.87
C PHE A 74 -28.51 2.75 0.02
N ASN A 75 -28.22 1.47 -0.15
CA ASN A 75 -28.63 0.40 0.74
C ASN A 75 -27.37 -0.17 1.39
N PHE A 76 -27.26 -0.02 2.71
CA PHE A 76 -26.14 -0.54 3.48
C PHE A 76 -26.50 -1.87 4.14
N ASN A 77 -25.77 -2.92 3.78
CA ASN A 77 -25.82 -4.24 4.39
C ASN A 77 -24.59 -4.44 5.29
N GLU A 78 -24.84 -4.60 6.60
CA GLU A 78 -23.78 -4.80 7.60
C GLU A 78 -23.09 -6.17 7.51
N GLN A 79 -23.62 -7.11 6.72
CA GLN A 79 -23.05 -8.44 6.59
C GLN A 79 -21.60 -8.40 6.12
N PRO A 80 -20.71 -9.22 6.72
CA PRO A 80 -19.36 -9.39 6.22
C PRO A 80 -19.40 -9.93 4.79
N VAL A 81 -18.44 -9.51 3.97
CA VAL A 81 -18.31 -9.99 2.60
C VAL A 81 -17.52 -11.29 2.61
N GLY A 82 -18.07 -12.35 2.01
CA GLY A 82 -17.43 -13.66 1.86
C GLY A 82 -18.39 -14.80 2.20
N ASP A 83 -17.86 -16.03 2.17
CA ASP A 83 -18.62 -17.26 2.43
C ASP A 83 -18.75 -17.60 3.94
N GLU A 84 -18.37 -16.67 4.82
CA GLU A 84 -18.53 -16.87 6.26
C GLU A 84 -20.01 -16.77 6.66
N ALA A 85 -20.50 -17.79 7.37
CA ALA A 85 -21.87 -17.81 7.87
C ALA A 85 -22.06 -16.67 8.89
N PHE A 86 -22.76 -15.61 8.47
CA PHE A 86 -23.09 -14.50 9.35
C PHE A 86 -24.10 -14.91 10.42
N VAL A 87 -23.72 -14.75 11.68
CA VAL A 87 -24.59 -15.00 12.84
C VAL A 87 -24.91 -13.65 13.49
N GLY A 88 -26.00 -13.01 13.07
CA GLY A 88 -26.48 -11.73 13.59
C GLY A 88 -27.78 -11.26 12.93
N PRO A 89 -28.47 -10.24 13.49
CA PRO A 89 -29.64 -9.67 12.86
C PRO A 89 -29.26 -9.02 11.53
N MET A 90 -29.91 -9.43 10.45
CA MET A 90 -29.72 -8.86 9.11
C MET A 90 -30.46 -7.53 9.04
N ARG A 91 -29.72 -6.41 9.02
CA ARG A 91 -30.28 -5.07 8.86
C ARG A 91 -29.71 -4.47 7.59
N GLY A 92 -30.59 -4.26 6.62
CA GLY A 92 -30.34 -3.34 5.50
C GLY A 92 -30.91 -1.99 5.89
N GLU A 93 -30.06 -0.98 6.05
CA GLU A 93 -30.50 0.38 6.35
C GLU A 93 -30.29 1.26 5.11
N PRO A 94 -31.33 1.97 4.63
CA PRO A 94 -31.14 2.98 3.60
C PRO A 94 -30.25 4.11 4.13
N VAL A 95 -29.29 4.55 3.32
CA VAL A 95 -28.31 5.58 3.68
C VAL A 95 -28.34 6.72 2.67
N HIS A 96 -28.53 7.93 3.19
CA HIS A 96 -28.49 9.15 2.40
C HIS A 96 -27.05 9.45 1.91
N PRO A 97 -26.86 9.91 0.66
CA PRO A 97 -25.55 10.24 0.09
C PRO A 97 -24.75 11.26 0.90
N SER A 98 -25.40 12.13 1.68
CA SER A 98 -24.71 13.09 2.55
C SER A 98 -23.81 12.43 3.61
N ARG A 99 -24.06 11.16 3.93
CA ARG A 99 -23.29 10.36 4.90
C ARG A 99 -22.26 9.46 4.23
N VAL A 100 -22.07 9.55 2.92
CA VAL A 100 -21.23 8.65 2.12
C VAL A 100 -20.11 9.45 1.46
N ILE A 101 -18.89 8.95 1.59
CA ILE A 101 -17.75 9.41 0.80
C ILE A 101 -17.27 8.23 -0.05
N LEU A 102 -17.34 8.37 -1.37
CA LEU A 102 -16.97 7.33 -2.32
C LEU A 102 -15.48 7.35 -2.63
N PHE A 103 -14.92 6.16 -2.83
CA PHE A 103 -13.58 5.91 -3.30
C PHE A 103 -13.71 5.14 -4.61
N CYS A 104 -13.50 5.81 -5.73
CA CYS A 104 -13.69 5.27 -7.08
C CYS A 104 -12.41 5.48 -7.92
N GLU A 105 -11.28 4.91 -7.50
CA GLU A 105 -10.01 5.06 -8.25
C GLU A 105 -10.17 4.60 -9.70
N GLY A 106 -9.66 5.39 -10.65
CA GLY A 106 -9.78 5.13 -12.09
C GLY A 106 -11.07 5.63 -12.75
N SER A 107 -12.01 6.18 -11.99
CA SER A 107 -13.19 6.89 -12.52
C SER A 107 -12.84 8.33 -12.91
N GLU A 108 -13.42 8.83 -14.01
CA GLU A 108 -13.26 10.23 -14.43
C GLU A 108 -14.24 11.18 -13.70
N ASP A 109 -15.34 10.63 -13.17
CA ASP A 109 -16.50 11.37 -12.67
C ASP A 109 -16.94 10.94 -11.26
N ASP A 110 -16.08 10.20 -10.54
CA ASP A 110 -16.37 9.62 -9.21
C ASP A 110 -17.61 8.72 -9.16
N ASN A 111 -18.09 8.28 -10.33
CA ASN A 111 -19.28 7.47 -10.42
C ASN A 111 -19.00 6.03 -9.97
N VAL A 112 -19.92 5.48 -9.20
CA VAL A 112 -19.87 4.10 -8.68
C VAL A 112 -19.83 3.04 -9.79
N LEU A 113 -20.22 3.40 -11.02
CA LEU A 113 -20.26 2.49 -12.16
C LEU A 113 -18.93 2.40 -12.92
N SER A 114 -18.09 3.43 -12.86
CA SER A 114 -16.93 3.65 -13.74
C SER A 114 -15.57 3.41 -13.07
N GLY A 115 -15.52 3.18 -11.76
CA GLY A 115 -14.26 2.90 -11.07
C GLY A 115 -13.61 1.58 -11.53
N ILE A 116 -12.27 1.57 -11.59
CA ILE A 116 -11.46 0.48 -12.14
C ILE A 116 -10.63 -0.12 -11.00
N PRO A 117 -10.98 -1.31 -10.48
CA PRO A 117 -10.24 -1.96 -9.41
C PRO A 117 -8.83 -2.35 -9.85
N LEU A 118 -7.84 -2.03 -9.02
CA LEU A 118 -6.43 -2.37 -9.27
C LEU A 118 -6.22 -3.87 -9.50
N LEU A 119 -6.96 -4.74 -8.80
CA LEU A 119 -6.79 -6.19 -8.85
C LEU A 119 -7.57 -6.88 -9.98
N GLU A 120 -8.46 -6.17 -10.67
CA GLU A 120 -9.32 -6.76 -11.71
C GLU A 120 -8.49 -7.36 -12.86
N ALA A 121 -7.52 -6.60 -13.37
CA ALA A 121 -6.68 -7.02 -14.49
C ALA A 121 -5.78 -8.23 -14.13
N GLY A 122 -5.35 -8.31 -12.87
CA GLY A 122 -4.42 -9.34 -12.39
C GLY A 122 -5.08 -10.61 -11.85
N TYR A 123 -6.38 -10.58 -11.55
CA TYR A 123 -7.06 -11.66 -10.83
C TYR A 123 -6.84 -13.05 -11.43
N ASN A 124 -7.02 -13.18 -12.75
CA ASN A 124 -6.83 -14.45 -13.44
C ASN A 124 -5.38 -14.96 -13.37
N LYS A 125 -4.40 -14.05 -13.38
CA LYS A 125 -2.98 -14.41 -13.23
C LYS A 125 -2.67 -14.91 -11.83
N GLY A 126 -3.32 -14.35 -10.81
CA GLY A 126 -3.28 -14.89 -9.45
C GLY A 126 -3.81 -16.33 -9.39
N LEU A 127 -4.94 -16.62 -10.04
CA LEU A 127 -5.48 -17.99 -10.12
C LEU A 127 -4.56 -18.94 -10.89
N ASP A 128 -3.93 -18.47 -11.96
CA ASP A 128 -3.01 -19.29 -12.75
C ASP A 128 -1.73 -19.62 -11.95
N LEU A 129 -1.24 -18.70 -11.12
CA LEU A 129 -0.13 -18.99 -10.19
C LEU A 129 -0.48 -20.12 -9.22
N GLU A 130 -1.67 -20.08 -8.62
CA GLU A 130 -2.16 -21.13 -7.72
C GLU A 130 -2.28 -22.48 -8.44
N LYS A 131 -2.78 -22.48 -9.69
CA LYS A 131 -2.87 -23.70 -10.51
C LYS A 131 -1.49 -24.27 -10.85
N VAL A 132 -0.52 -23.43 -11.20
CA VAL A 132 0.85 -23.87 -11.50
C VAL A 132 1.51 -24.47 -10.26
N SER A 133 1.37 -23.81 -9.12
CA SER A 133 1.90 -24.28 -7.83
C SER A 133 1.26 -25.61 -7.41
N GLY A 134 -0.08 -25.68 -7.40
CA GLY A 134 -0.82 -26.89 -7.04
C GLY A 134 -0.59 -28.04 -8.02
N GLY A 135 -0.60 -27.76 -9.32
CA GLY A 135 -0.34 -28.76 -10.37
C GLY A 135 1.09 -29.30 -10.32
N GLY A 136 2.07 -28.46 -10.00
CA GLY A 136 3.46 -28.89 -9.79
C GLY A 136 3.60 -29.83 -8.59
N ALA A 137 3.02 -29.47 -7.45
CA ALA A 137 3.04 -30.30 -6.24
C ALA A 137 2.29 -31.64 -6.44
N GLU A 138 1.11 -31.61 -7.05
CA GLU A 138 0.33 -32.82 -7.35
C GLU A 138 1.03 -33.70 -8.37
N GLY A 139 1.63 -33.12 -9.41
CA GLY A 139 2.43 -33.83 -10.41
C GLY A 139 3.63 -34.55 -9.80
N PHE A 140 4.34 -33.88 -8.88
CA PHE A 140 5.45 -34.48 -8.14
C PHE A 140 4.96 -35.65 -7.27
N LEU A 141 3.86 -35.47 -6.53
CA LEU A 141 3.27 -36.54 -5.70
C LEU A 141 2.84 -37.74 -6.55
N LYS A 142 2.21 -37.51 -7.70
CA LYS A 142 1.75 -38.57 -8.61
C LYS A 142 2.91 -39.33 -9.24
N ASN A 143 4.01 -38.67 -9.60
CA ASN A 143 5.20 -39.37 -10.07
C ASN A 143 5.84 -40.18 -8.93
N ALA A 144 5.98 -39.58 -7.74
CA ALA A 144 6.53 -40.26 -6.57
C ALA A 144 5.70 -41.49 -6.17
N SER A 145 4.38 -41.45 -6.38
CA SER A 145 3.52 -42.63 -6.30
C SER A 145 3.78 -43.54 -7.50
N ARG A 146 4.72 -44.47 -7.32
CA ARG A 146 5.16 -45.45 -8.32
C ARG A 146 3.96 -46.17 -8.94
N GLN A 147 3.63 -45.82 -10.17
CA GLN A 147 2.69 -46.58 -10.98
C GLN A 147 3.44 -47.71 -11.67
N ILE A 148 2.92 -48.93 -11.55
CA ILE A 148 3.60 -50.13 -12.03
C ILE A 148 2.72 -50.77 -13.09
N ALA A 149 3.25 -50.84 -14.31
CA ALA A 149 2.69 -51.64 -15.38
C ALA A 149 3.40 -52.99 -15.42
N VAL A 150 2.64 -54.07 -15.58
CA VAL A 150 3.18 -55.42 -15.76
C VAL A 150 2.87 -55.87 -17.18
N GLU A 151 3.91 -56.07 -17.99
CA GLU A 151 3.79 -56.55 -19.37
C GLU A 151 4.07 -58.06 -19.42
N PHE A 152 3.18 -58.83 -20.03
CA PHE A 152 3.37 -60.27 -20.24
C PHE A 152 3.72 -60.55 -21.70
N SER A 153 4.73 -61.39 -21.93
CA SER A 153 5.08 -61.82 -23.29
C SER A 153 4.04 -62.78 -23.85
N LYS A 154 3.97 -62.89 -25.18
CA LYS A 154 3.05 -63.82 -25.88
C LYS A 154 3.29 -65.31 -25.54
N GLU A 155 4.46 -65.63 -25.02
CA GLU A 155 4.87 -66.99 -24.62
C GLU A 155 4.44 -67.32 -23.18
N THR A 156 3.95 -66.33 -22.43
CA THR A 156 3.57 -66.53 -21.04
C THR A 156 2.23 -67.26 -20.94
N ASP A 157 2.23 -68.44 -20.32
CA ASP A 157 1.01 -69.22 -20.10
C ASP A 157 0.19 -68.65 -18.93
N MET A 158 -0.78 -67.80 -19.26
CA MET A 158 -1.69 -67.17 -18.30
C MET A 158 -2.51 -68.17 -17.47
N ASN A 159 -2.79 -69.37 -17.99
CA ASN A 159 -3.58 -70.38 -17.26
C ASN A 159 -2.76 -70.93 -16.09
N THR A 160 -1.47 -71.19 -16.31
CA THR A 160 -0.57 -71.68 -15.25
C THR A 160 -0.38 -70.66 -14.13
N LEU A 161 -0.26 -69.36 -14.48
CA LEU A 161 -0.19 -68.26 -13.50
C LEU A 161 -1.47 -68.12 -12.69
N ALA A 162 -2.63 -68.24 -13.33
CA ALA A 162 -3.93 -68.21 -12.65
C ALA A 162 -4.11 -69.38 -11.67
N ASP A 163 -3.70 -70.58 -12.05
CA ASP A 163 -3.76 -71.76 -11.18
C ASP A 163 -2.81 -71.65 -9.98
N GLN A 164 -1.63 -71.06 -10.17
CA GLN A 164 -0.70 -70.77 -9.08
C GLN A 164 -1.23 -69.71 -8.11
N ALA A 165 -1.87 -68.65 -8.61
CA ALA A 165 -2.51 -67.63 -7.78
C ALA A 165 -3.60 -68.23 -6.88
N LYS A 166 -4.43 -69.11 -7.45
CA LYS A 166 -5.45 -69.85 -6.69
C LYS A 166 -4.85 -70.79 -5.65
N LYS A 167 -3.77 -71.51 -5.99
CA LYS A 167 -3.03 -72.35 -5.02
C LYS A 167 -2.40 -71.56 -3.89
N ALA A 168 -2.02 -70.31 -4.14
CA ALA A 168 -1.48 -69.39 -3.13
C ALA A 168 -2.57 -68.71 -2.27
N GLY A 169 -3.85 -69.00 -2.51
CA GLY A 169 -4.99 -68.51 -1.70
C GLY A 169 -5.63 -67.23 -2.21
N TYR A 170 -5.28 -66.74 -3.40
CA TYR A 170 -5.96 -65.59 -4.03
C TYR A 170 -7.15 -66.06 -4.89
N ALA A 171 -8.19 -65.24 -5.04
CA ALA A 171 -9.36 -65.58 -5.84
C ALA A 171 -9.03 -65.68 -7.34
N ASP A 172 -8.17 -64.78 -7.82
CA ASP A 172 -7.69 -64.76 -9.19
C ASP A 172 -6.25 -64.17 -9.29
N LEU A 173 -5.72 -64.16 -10.51
CA LEU A 173 -4.40 -63.60 -10.81
C LEU A 173 -4.35 -62.07 -10.60
N GLY A 174 -5.48 -61.37 -10.77
CA GLY A 174 -5.57 -59.92 -10.60
C GLY A 174 -5.41 -59.51 -9.14
N GLU A 175 -6.05 -60.23 -8.22
CA GLU A 175 -5.90 -60.03 -6.77
C GLU A 175 -4.47 -60.32 -6.30
N ALA A 176 -3.87 -61.42 -6.79
CA ALA A 176 -2.48 -61.76 -6.50
C ALA A 176 -1.49 -60.69 -7.02
N MET A 177 -1.73 -60.12 -8.20
CA MET A 177 -0.93 -59.02 -8.74
C MET A 177 -1.16 -57.71 -7.96
N GLY A 178 -2.40 -57.38 -7.64
CA GLY A 178 -2.77 -56.20 -6.87
C GLY A 178 -2.14 -56.17 -5.47
N ASP A 179 -2.16 -57.31 -4.76
CA ASP A 179 -1.50 -57.42 -3.46
C ASP A 179 0.03 -57.28 -3.55
N LYS A 180 0.65 -57.85 -4.59
CA LYS A 180 2.10 -57.68 -4.85
C LYS A 180 2.46 -56.23 -5.16
N VAL A 181 1.68 -55.54 -5.99
CA VAL A 181 1.88 -54.11 -6.30
C VAL A 181 1.66 -53.25 -5.06
N ASN A 182 0.65 -53.56 -4.24
CA ASN A 182 0.40 -52.84 -2.99
C ASN A 182 1.54 -53.04 -1.97
N LYS A 183 2.08 -54.25 -1.84
CA LYS A 183 3.25 -54.52 -1.00
C LYS A 183 4.49 -53.78 -1.49
N LEU A 184 4.68 -53.73 -2.81
CA LEU A 184 5.78 -52.99 -3.43
C LEU A 184 5.66 -51.48 -3.24
N ASN A 185 4.44 -50.93 -3.30
CA ASN A 185 4.19 -49.51 -3.08
C ASN A 185 4.25 -49.09 -1.60
N ARG A 186 4.05 -50.02 -0.66
CA ARG A 186 4.14 -49.75 0.79
C ARG A 186 5.56 -49.86 1.35
N GLY A 187 6.42 -50.66 0.73
CA GLY A 187 7.80 -50.86 1.20
C GLY A 187 8.81 -50.09 0.35
N THR A 188 9.57 -49.19 0.98
CA THR A 188 10.66 -48.45 0.31
C THR A 188 11.73 -49.40 -0.26
N ASP A 189 11.97 -50.51 0.44
CA ASP A 189 12.92 -51.58 0.09
C ASP A 189 12.23 -52.88 -0.40
N ALA A 190 10.94 -52.81 -0.73
CA ALA A 190 10.25 -54.00 -1.24
C ALA A 190 10.78 -54.36 -2.63
N ALA A 191 11.02 -55.66 -2.85
CA ALA A 191 11.36 -56.21 -4.16
C ALA A 191 10.24 -57.14 -4.62
N ALA A 192 9.76 -56.96 -5.85
CA ALA A 192 8.81 -57.87 -6.45
C ALA A 192 9.55 -58.96 -7.24
N VAL A 193 9.29 -60.22 -6.89
CA VAL A 193 9.75 -61.39 -7.64
C VAL A 193 8.57 -61.96 -8.40
N MET A 194 8.71 -62.05 -9.73
CA MET A 194 7.70 -62.59 -10.64
C MET A 194 8.29 -63.76 -11.44
N GLN A 195 7.49 -64.81 -11.63
CA GLN A 195 7.88 -65.97 -12.44
C GLN A 195 7.85 -65.65 -13.94
N ALA A 196 6.98 -64.72 -14.35
CA ALA A 196 6.88 -64.18 -15.70
C ALA A 196 6.31 -62.75 -15.66
N GLY A 197 6.58 -61.99 -16.71
CA GLY A 197 6.17 -60.59 -16.86
C GLY A 197 7.30 -59.61 -16.53
N GLN A 198 7.38 -58.52 -17.29
CA GLN A 198 8.31 -57.41 -17.06
C GLN A 198 7.57 -56.27 -16.34
N MET A 199 8.11 -55.84 -15.20
CA MET A 199 7.56 -54.72 -14.45
C MET A 199 8.19 -53.42 -14.92
N HIS A 200 7.36 -52.51 -15.42
CA HIS A 200 7.75 -51.18 -15.84
C HIS A 200 7.19 -50.15 -14.85
N VAL A 201 8.04 -49.26 -14.36
CA VAL A 201 7.56 -48.08 -13.64
C VAL A 201 7.09 -47.08 -14.69
N LEU A 202 5.81 -46.72 -14.63
CA LEU A 202 5.27 -45.61 -15.39
C LEU A 202 5.69 -44.32 -14.70
N SER A 203 6.90 -43.85 -15.03
CA SER A 203 7.41 -42.57 -14.54
C SER A 203 7.27 -41.50 -15.62
N VAL A 204 6.63 -40.38 -15.28
CA VAL A 204 6.60 -39.18 -16.14
C VAL A 204 7.43 -38.11 -15.47
N THR A 205 8.61 -37.78 -15.99
CA THR A 205 9.45 -36.71 -15.42
C THR A 205 8.63 -35.43 -15.26
N PRO A 206 8.36 -34.96 -14.02
CA PRO A 206 7.65 -33.71 -13.84
C PRO A 206 8.47 -32.58 -14.46
N GLY A 207 7.83 -31.73 -15.27
CA GLY A 207 8.48 -30.52 -15.74
C GLY A 207 8.74 -29.56 -14.57
N ASP A 208 9.81 -28.78 -14.66
CA ASP A 208 10.06 -27.71 -13.70
C ASP A 208 8.94 -26.64 -13.81
N PRO A 209 8.15 -26.40 -12.75
CA PRO A 209 7.10 -25.39 -12.79
C PRO A 209 7.65 -23.95 -12.72
N GLY A 210 8.94 -23.77 -12.36
CA GLY A 210 9.57 -22.47 -12.16
C GLY A 210 9.37 -21.49 -13.31
N PRO A 211 9.74 -21.81 -14.56
CA PRO A 211 9.60 -20.91 -15.69
C PRO A 211 8.14 -20.48 -15.96
N THR A 212 7.17 -21.41 -15.83
CA THR A 212 5.75 -21.09 -16.03
C THR A 212 5.22 -20.21 -14.89
N TRP A 213 5.65 -20.47 -13.66
CA TRP A 213 5.30 -19.66 -12.50
C TRP A 213 5.86 -18.24 -12.64
N GLU A 214 7.14 -18.09 -13.01
CA GLU A 214 7.79 -16.79 -13.16
C GLU A 214 7.16 -15.92 -14.27
N VAL A 215 6.82 -16.52 -15.42
CA VAL A 215 6.11 -15.78 -16.49
C VAL A 215 4.77 -15.26 -15.98
N THR A 216 3.97 -16.11 -15.34
CA THR A 216 2.66 -15.73 -14.82
C THR A 216 2.78 -14.67 -13.72
N ALA A 217 3.82 -14.74 -12.89
CA ALA A 217 4.08 -13.78 -11.82
C ALA A 217 4.52 -12.42 -12.37
N ASN A 218 5.31 -12.39 -13.45
CA ASN A 218 5.63 -11.15 -14.16
C ASN A 218 4.40 -10.52 -14.82
N GLU A 219 3.51 -11.32 -15.40
CA GLU A 219 2.23 -10.82 -15.93
C GLU A 219 1.33 -10.23 -14.83
N LEU A 220 1.28 -10.86 -13.65
CA LEU A 220 0.58 -10.31 -12.49
C LEU A 220 1.21 -8.97 -12.05
N ALA A 221 2.53 -8.94 -11.89
CA ALA A 221 3.27 -7.73 -11.51
C ALA A 221 3.03 -6.58 -12.49
N ALA A 222 3.02 -6.87 -13.79
CA ALA A 222 2.71 -5.90 -14.84
C ALA A 222 1.27 -5.39 -14.76
N SER A 223 0.29 -6.24 -14.41
CA SER A 223 -1.12 -5.84 -14.31
C SER A 223 -1.38 -4.79 -13.22
N VAL A 224 -0.69 -4.90 -12.08
CA VAL A 224 -0.75 -3.91 -10.98
C VAL A 224 0.29 -2.80 -11.13
N GLN A 225 1.14 -2.90 -12.17
CA GLN A 225 2.26 -2.01 -12.48
C GLN A 225 3.19 -1.82 -11.27
N ILE A 226 3.55 -2.95 -10.64
CA ILE A 226 4.53 -3.01 -9.54
C ILE A 226 5.71 -3.83 -10.06
N PRO A 227 6.96 -3.36 -9.94
CA PRO A 227 8.12 -4.15 -10.36
C PRO A 227 8.14 -5.53 -9.68
N PHE A 228 8.42 -6.59 -10.45
CA PHE A 228 8.40 -7.98 -9.98
C PHE A 228 9.29 -8.18 -8.73
N THR A 229 10.48 -7.58 -8.76
CA THR A 229 11.48 -7.65 -7.68
C THR A 229 11.02 -6.99 -6.37
N ILE A 230 10.06 -6.07 -6.44
CA ILE A 230 9.43 -5.42 -5.29
C ILE A 230 8.22 -6.22 -4.81
N LEU A 231 7.39 -6.70 -5.74
CA LEU A 231 6.16 -7.43 -5.41
C LEU A 231 6.43 -8.81 -4.81
N PHE A 232 7.31 -9.59 -5.45
CA PHE A 232 7.64 -10.96 -5.06
C PHE A 232 8.99 -11.08 -4.34
N GLY A 233 9.82 -10.05 -4.38
CA GLY A 233 11.20 -10.10 -3.89
C GLY A 233 12.16 -10.73 -4.91
N GLN A 234 13.46 -10.64 -4.63
CA GLN A 234 14.49 -11.36 -5.38
C GLN A 234 14.96 -12.58 -4.60
N GLN A 235 14.97 -13.75 -5.26
CA GLN A 235 15.39 -15.02 -4.66
C GLN A 235 16.88 -15.05 -4.23
N THR A 236 17.72 -14.17 -4.80
CA THR A 236 19.17 -14.14 -4.53
C THR A 236 19.57 -13.37 -3.27
N GLY A 237 18.60 -12.88 -2.47
CA GLY A 237 18.85 -12.12 -1.25
C GLY A 237 19.41 -10.71 -1.48
N ARG A 238 19.43 -10.25 -2.74
CA ARG A 238 19.72 -8.85 -3.08
C ARG A 238 18.47 -8.00 -2.88
N LEU A 239 18.67 -6.76 -2.43
CA LEU A 239 17.58 -5.78 -2.46
C LEU A 239 17.16 -5.53 -3.92
N ALA A 240 15.89 -5.16 -4.12
CA ALA A 240 15.41 -4.66 -5.40
C ALA A 240 16.37 -3.57 -5.94
N SER A 241 16.50 -3.50 -7.26
CA SER A 241 17.35 -2.50 -7.92
C SER A 241 16.95 -1.09 -7.46
N ASP A 242 17.92 -0.18 -7.37
CA ASP A 242 17.62 1.22 -7.02
C ASP A 242 16.75 1.88 -8.10
N GLU A 243 16.86 1.45 -9.35
CA GLU A 243 15.96 1.83 -10.45
C GLU A 243 14.51 1.39 -10.19
N ASP A 244 14.29 0.11 -9.83
CA ASP A 244 12.96 -0.42 -9.50
C ASP A 244 12.34 0.32 -8.31
N LYS A 245 13.15 0.62 -7.27
CA LYS A 245 12.69 1.39 -6.10
C LYS A 245 12.29 2.81 -6.48
N THR A 246 13.05 3.43 -7.38
CA THR A 246 12.79 4.80 -7.86
C THR A 246 11.51 4.84 -8.67
N ASP A 247 11.33 3.93 -9.63
CA ASP A 247 10.10 3.83 -10.43
C ASP A 247 8.87 3.61 -9.54
N TRP A 248 8.98 2.70 -8.57
CA TRP A 248 7.92 2.47 -7.60
C TRP A 248 7.66 3.67 -6.67
N ALA A 249 8.68 4.43 -6.30
CA ALA A 249 8.54 5.65 -5.52
C ALA A 249 7.83 6.75 -6.32
N ILE A 250 8.18 6.94 -7.60
CA ILE A 250 7.50 7.88 -8.51
C ILE A 250 6.01 7.55 -8.58
N ARG A 251 5.67 6.29 -8.85
CA ARG A 251 4.26 5.86 -8.95
C ARG A 251 3.49 6.10 -7.65
N ARG A 252 4.08 5.78 -6.50
CA ARG A 252 3.46 6.06 -5.18
C ARG A 252 3.28 7.55 -4.94
N ASN A 253 4.24 8.38 -5.34
CA ASN A 253 4.11 9.84 -5.27
C ASN A 253 2.99 10.34 -6.19
N THR A 254 2.84 9.81 -7.41
CA THR A 254 1.73 10.16 -8.30
C THR A 254 0.39 9.81 -7.67
N ARG A 255 0.24 8.61 -7.11
CA ARG A 255 -1.00 8.21 -6.41
C ARG A 255 -1.27 9.05 -5.17
N ARG A 256 -0.22 9.42 -4.42
CA ARG A 256 -0.32 10.33 -3.27
C ARG A 256 -0.85 11.69 -3.67
N ASN A 257 -0.20 12.34 -4.65
CA ASN A 257 -0.52 13.69 -5.06
C ASN A 257 -1.79 13.80 -5.90
N GLY A 258 -2.22 12.71 -6.55
CA GLY A 258 -3.50 12.61 -7.27
C GLY A 258 -4.61 12.08 -6.37
N PHE A 259 -4.96 10.80 -6.55
CA PHE A 259 -6.13 10.18 -5.93
C PHE A 259 -6.18 10.33 -4.40
N LEU A 260 -5.07 10.12 -3.67
CA LEU A 260 -5.12 10.19 -2.20
C LEU A 260 -5.29 11.62 -1.68
N THR A 261 -4.61 12.61 -2.28
CA THR A 261 -4.84 14.03 -1.98
C THR A 261 -6.30 14.36 -2.16
N ASP A 262 -6.86 14.02 -3.32
CA ASP A 262 -8.25 14.31 -3.67
C ASP A 262 -9.24 13.64 -2.69
N ARG A 263 -9.06 12.36 -2.33
CA ARG A 263 -9.93 11.70 -1.33
C ARG A 263 -9.79 12.26 0.08
N ILE A 264 -8.60 12.74 0.47
CA ILE A 264 -8.43 13.44 1.75
C ILE A 264 -9.12 14.80 1.71
N THR A 265 -9.00 15.55 0.60
CA THR A 265 -9.71 16.81 0.39
C THR A 265 -11.22 16.60 0.48
N ALA A 266 -11.77 15.59 -0.22
CA ALA A 266 -13.20 15.27 -0.16
C ALA A 266 -13.69 14.92 1.26
N LEU A 267 -12.85 14.26 2.07
CA LEU A 267 -13.16 14.01 3.48
C LEU A 267 -13.19 15.30 4.28
N LEU A 268 -12.16 16.15 4.15
CA LEU A 268 -12.10 17.43 4.88
C LEU A 268 -13.25 18.35 4.47
N GLU A 269 -13.53 18.43 3.17
CA GLU A 269 -14.67 19.13 2.60
C GLU A 269 -15.99 18.67 3.19
N ARG A 270 -16.18 17.35 3.27
CA ARG A 270 -17.38 16.79 3.89
C ARG A 270 -17.47 17.17 5.36
N LEU A 271 -16.38 17.07 6.12
CA LEU A 271 -16.38 17.36 7.55
C LEU A 271 -16.66 18.84 7.84
N TRP A 272 -16.11 19.79 7.07
CA TRP A 272 -16.42 21.21 7.30
C TRP A 272 -17.79 21.61 6.77
N THR A 273 -18.26 21.01 5.67
CA THR A 273 -19.59 21.31 5.10
C THR A 273 -20.69 20.84 6.04
N LEU A 274 -20.47 19.69 6.70
CA LEU A 274 -21.37 19.21 7.75
C LEU A 274 -21.25 20.03 9.06
N GLY A 275 -20.16 20.76 9.26
CA GLY A 275 -19.90 21.57 10.47
C GLY A 275 -19.20 20.82 11.60
N VAL A 276 -18.56 19.67 11.32
CA VAL A 276 -17.76 18.92 12.30
C VAL A 276 -16.46 19.68 12.63
N ILE A 277 -15.85 20.30 11.60
CA ILE A 277 -14.67 21.16 11.73
C ILE A 277 -14.97 22.54 11.16
N GLU A 278 -14.22 23.55 11.59
CA GLU A 278 -14.35 24.89 11.03
C GLU A 278 -13.81 24.95 9.59
N PRO A 279 -14.47 25.70 8.69
CA PRO A 279 -13.97 25.89 7.34
C PRO A 279 -12.65 26.67 7.36
N PRO A 280 -11.75 26.41 6.40
CA PRO A 280 -10.46 27.10 6.31
C PRO A 280 -10.65 28.60 6.11
N THR A 281 -9.91 29.42 6.88
CA THR A 281 -10.06 30.89 6.88
C THR A 281 -9.71 31.54 5.54
N LYS A 282 -8.85 30.89 4.75
CA LYS A 282 -8.41 31.35 3.42
C LYS A 282 -9.08 30.60 2.26
N GLY A 283 -10.03 29.71 2.54
CA GLY A 283 -10.78 28.95 1.52
C GLY A 283 -10.01 27.84 0.81
N GLU A 284 -8.70 27.69 1.03
CA GLU A 284 -7.88 26.66 0.39
C GLU A 284 -7.24 25.72 1.42
N VAL A 285 -7.26 24.42 1.11
CA VAL A 285 -6.52 23.39 1.85
C VAL A 285 -5.49 22.76 0.93
N THR A 286 -4.22 22.93 1.27
CA THR A 286 -3.11 22.31 0.55
C THR A 286 -2.59 21.13 1.36
N ILE A 287 -2.71 19.93 0.79
CA ILE A 287 -2.14 18.72 1.38
C ILE A 287 -0.73 18.55 0.82
N SER A 288 0.27 18.52 1.71
CA SER A 288 1.65 18.24 1.35
C SER A 288 2.04 16.82 1.73
N TRP A 289 2.75 16.14 0.83
CA TRP A 289 3.31 14.82 1.06
C TRP A 289 4.81 14.91 1.24
N SER A 290 5.37 14.05 2.09
CA SER A 290 6.81 13.81 2.05
C SER A 290 7.17 13.16 0.73
N ASP A 291 8.16 13.75 0.04
CA ASP A 291 8.65 13.20 -1.22
C ASP A 291 9.41 11.89 -0.95
N LEU A 292 8.90 10.80 -1.52
CA LEU A 292 9.52 9.47 -1.44
C LEU A 292 10.86 9.38 -2.19
N LEU A 293 11.13 10.30 -3.10
CA LEU A 293 12.37 10.42 -3.85
C LEU A 293 13.37 11.37 -3.18
N ALA A 294 12.97 12.04 -2.10
CA ALA A 294 13.88 12.91 -1.39
C ALA A 294 15.10 12.11 -0.94
N PRO A 295 16.33 12.59 -1.23
CA PRO A 295 17.53 11.92 -0.78
C PRO A 295 17.46 11.76 0.72
N GLY A 296 17.76 10.55 1.21
CA GLY A 296 17.85 10.28 2.64
C GLY A 296 18.90 11.20 3.28
N GLU A 297 18.86 11.39 4.60
CA GLU A 297 19.84 12.25 5.30
C GLU A 297 21.29 11.92 4.92
N LYS A 298 21.62 10.64 4.76
CA LYS A 298 22.94 10.19 4.33
C LYS A 298 23.33 10.71 2.94
N GLU A 299 22.41 10.68 1.98
CA GLU A 299 22.65 11.12 0.61
C GLU A 299 22.70 12.66 0.53
N LYS A 300 21.88 13.36 1.32
CA LYS A 300 22.00 14.82 1.50
C LYS A 300 23.36 15.21 2.07
N ILE A 301 23.84 14.48 3.08
CA ILE A 301 25.17 14.69 3.67
C ILE A 301 26.28 14.36 2.66
N GLU A 302 26.16 13.27 1.89
CA GLU A 302 27.14 12.95 0.83
C GLU A 302 27.15 14.00 -0.29
N ASN A 303 26.00 14.51 -0.71
CA ASN A 303 25.91 15.58 -1.71
C ASN A 303 26.51 16.88 -1.18
N ALA A 304 26.21 17.24 0.07
CA ALA A 304 26.86 18.37 0.74
C ALA A 304 28.37 18.16 0.89
N SER A 305 28.83 16.94 1.18
CA SER A 305 30.26 16.60 1.22
C SER A 305 30.93 16.75 -0.14
N LYS A 306 30.30 16.30 -1.24
CA LYS A 306 30.82 16.46 -2.61
C LYS A 306 30.89 17.95 -3.01
N LEU A 307 29.90 18.74 -2.62
CA LEU A 307 29.89 20.18 -2.85
C LEU A 307 30.96 20.90 -2.00
N ALA A 308 31.14 20.50 -0.73
CA ALA A 308 32.21 20.98 0.12
C ALA A 308 33.60 20.61 -0.44
N ASP A 309 33.76 19.40 -0.98
CA ASP A 309 34.97 18.97 -1.68
C ASP A 309 35.25 19.80 -2.93
N ILE A 310 34.21 20.18 -3.68
CA ILE A 310 34.33 21.11 -4.82
C ILE A 310 34.86 22.45 -4.31
N VAL A 311 34.23 23.04 -3.29
CA VAL A 311 34.66 24.29 -2.67
C VAL A 311 36.12 24.23 -2.21
N GLN A 312 36.53 23.14 -1.55
CA GLN A 312 37.91 22.93 -1.13
C GLN A 312 38.87 22.90 -2.33
N LYS A 313 38.53 22.18 -3.41
CA LYS A 313 39.37 22.05 -4.61
C LYS A 313 39.43 23.32 -5.45
N THR A 314 38.37 24.13 -5.46
CA THR A 314 38.27 25.35 -6.29
C THR A 314 38.72 26.62 -5.56
N SER A 315 38.81 26.60 -4.22
CA SER A 315 39.22 27.75 -3.40
C SER A 315 40.59 28.34 -3.76
N GLY A 316 41.48 27.55 -4.38
CA GLY A 316 42.77 28.02 -4.88
C GLY A 316 42.74 28.65 -6.28
N PHE A 317 41.64 28.52 -7.03
CA PHE A 317 41.54 28.96 -8.43
C PHE A 317 40.70 30.23 -8.59
N TYR A 318 39.68 30.43 -7.74
CA TYR A 318 38.85 31.63 -7.73
C TYR A 318 39.38 32.55 -6.63
N GLY A 319 39.78 33.77 -6.98
CA GLY A 319 40.47 34.73 -6.12
C GLY A 319 39.65 35.23 -4.92
N GLY A 320 39.34 34.34 -3.98
CA GLY A 320 38.73 34.64 -2.68
C GLY A 320 37.29 34.18 -2.51
N GLU A 321 36.52 33.99 -3.59
CA GLU A 321 35.11 33.61 -3.50
C GLU A 321 34.89 32.11 -3.76
N PRO A 322 34.35 31.36 -2.78
CA PRO A 322 34.00 29.97 -2.99
C PRO A 322 32.81 29.88 -3.98
N PRO A 323 32.74 28.83 -4.82
CA PRO A 323 31.63 28.66 -5.77
C PRO A 323 30.28 28.37 -5.10
N PHE A 324 30.28 27.99 -3.82
CA PHE A 324 29.10 27.78 -3.00
C PHE A 324 29.33 28.33 -1.60
N THR A 325 28.29 28.93 -1.00
CA THR A 325 28.29 29.48 0.35
C THR A 325 27.90 28.44 1.41
N ALA A 326 28.26 28.72 2.67
CA ALA A 326 27.87 27.85 3.79
C ALA A 326 26.35 27.74 3.95
N ASN A 327 25.59 28.78 3.58
CA ASN A 327 24.13 28.76 3.67
C ASN A 327 23.50 27.90 2.56
N GLU A 328 24.04 27.90 1.33
CA GLU A 328 23.61 26.99 0.24
C GLU A 328 23.89 25.52 0.60
N LEU A 329 25.02 25.23 1.25
CA LEU A 329 25.34 23.88 1.75
C LEU A 329 24.38 23.44 2.88
N ARG A 330 23.93 24.35 3.75
CA ARG A 330 22.97 24.05 4.83
C ARG A 330 21.56 23.81 4.30
N GLU A 331 21.13 24.57 3.29
CA GLU A 331 19.85 24.37 2.61
C GLU A 331 19.75 22.97 1.98
N ILE A 332 20.83 22.50 1.35
CA ILE A 332 20.90 21.15 0.75
C ILE A 332 20.75 20.03 1.79
N VAL A 333 21.24 20.25 3.01
CA VAL A 333 21.08 19.32 4.14
C VAL A 333 19.73 19.50 4.84
N GLY A 334 18.96 20.54 4.51
CA GLY A 334 17.68 20.87 5.14
C GLY A 334 17.82 21.54 6.51
N LEU A 335 18.94 22.22 6.76
CA LEU A 335 19.19 23.01 7.96
C LEU A 335 18.85 24.48 7.72
N ASP A 336 18.33 25.15 8.74
CA ASP A 336 18.06 26.58 8.69
C ASP A 336 19.34 27.39 8.38
N PRO A 337 19.24 28.47 7.58
CA PRO A 337 20.36 29.33 7.25
C PRO A 337 20.93 29.98 8.51
N LEU A 338 22.26 30.12 8.57
CA LEU A 338 22.87 30.92 9.64
C LEU A 338 22.59 32.40 9.35
N PRO A 339 22.34 33.23 10.39
CA PRO A 339 22.23 34.67 10.22
C PRO A 339 23.47 35.18 9.49
N GLU A 340 23.28 36.08 8.52
CA GLU A 340 24.42 36.72 7.86
C GLU A 340 25.31 37.36 8.93
N PRO A 341 26.65 37.24 8.82
CA PRO A 341 27.55 37.95 9.71
C PRO A 341 27.20 39.43 9.65
N GLN A 342 26.78 40.02 10.78
CA GLN A 342 26.62 41.47 10.87
C GLN A 342 27.98 42.08 10.50
N GLU A 343 28.02 42.88 9.44
CA GLU A 343 29.19 43.71 9.15
C GLU A 343 29.54 44.46 10.45
N PRO A 344 30.80 44.45 10.90
CA PRO A 344 31.18 45.23 12.07
C PRO A 344 30.76 46.68 11.82
N GLN A 345 29.93 47.22 12.72
CA GLN A 345 29.43 48.59 12.63
C GLN A 345 30.61 49.54 12.41
N LYS A 346 30.52 50.38 11.37
CA LYS A 346 31.53 51.39 11.08
C LYS A 346 31.69 52.28 12.33
N PRO A 347 32.91 52.68 12.75
CA PRO A 347 33.16 53.32 14.04
C PRO A 347 32.49 54.70 14.28
N ASP A 348 31.73 55.24 13.33
CA ASP A 348 31.38 56.66 13.29
C ASP A 348 29.88 56.98 13.48
N GLU A 349 29.01 56.02 13.80
CA GLU A 349 27.60 56.34 14.12
C GLU A 349 27.37 56.51 15.63
N LYS A 350 27.14 57.76 16.04
CA LYS A 350 26.77 58.14 17.41
C LYS A 350 25.37 57.61 17.76
N VAL A 351 25.32 56.80 18.81
CA VAL A 351 24.10 56.40 19.50
C VAL A 351 23.50 57.63 20.20
N ILE A 352 22.32 58.08 19.75
CA ILE A 352 21.49 59.04 20.47
C ILE A 352 20.48 58.23 21.26
N THR A 353 20.75 57.97 22.54
CA THR A 353 19.74 57.47 23.47
C THR A 353 19.29 58.64 24.34
N ASP A 354 18.01 58.98 24.25
CA ASP A 354 17.34 59.87 25.20
C ASP A 354 17.37 59.22 26.59
N ASP A 355 18.14 59.82 27.50
CA ASP A 355 18.25 59.42 28.91
C ASP A 355 17.08 60.03 29.71
N PRO A 356 16.23 59.22 30.38
CA PRO A 356 15.04 59.70 31.06
C PRO A 356 15.31 60.34 32.45
N LEU A 357 16.56 60.67 32.80
CA LEU A 357 16.93 61.22 34.11
C LEU A 357 17.46 62.67 34.11
N ALA A 358 17.36 63.40 33.00
CA ALA A 358 17.70 64.82 32.99
C ALA A 358 16.48 65.70 33.32
N ASP A 359 16.21 65.90 34.61
CA ASP A 359 15.45 67.05 35.08
C ASP A 359 16.29 67.90 36.05
N ASP A 360 16.09 69.19 35.91
CA ASP A 360 17.05 70.27 36.12
C ASP A 360 17.30 70.63 37.61
N THR A 361 18.23 71.56 37.82
CA THR A 361 18.49 72.41 39.00
C THR A 361 19.73 72.08 39.85
N ARG A 362 20.80 72.87 39.65
CA ARG A 362 21.15 73.99 40.56
C ARG A 362 22.50 74.63 40.21
N SER A 363 22.39 75.90 39.82
CA SER A 363 23.22 77.06 40.20
C SER A 363 24.70 76.88 40.56
N GLU A 364 25.53 77.56 39.76
CA GLU A 364 26.65 78.43 40.12
C GLU A 364 27.52 78.08 41.35
N GLY A 365 28.83 77.92 41.10
CA GLY A 365 29.85 78.04 42.14
C GLY A 365 31.26 77.89 41.62
N LYS A 366 31.92 79.00 41.29
CA LYS A 366 33.37 79.08 41.06
C LYS A 366 34.15 78.64 42.31
N GLY A 367 35.24 77.89 42.13
CA GLY A 367 36.30 77.82 43.16
C GLY A 367 37.32 76.70 42.98
N GLY A 368 38.50 77.06 42.44
CA GLY A 368 39.86 76.68 42.88
C GLY A 368 40.27 75.21 43.13
N PRO A 369 41.48 74.79 42.73
CA PRO A 369 41.97 73.42 42.91
C PRO A 369 42.60 73.21 44.29
N ALA A 370 42.43 72.01 44.87
CA ALA A 370 43.28 71.51 45.95
C ALA A 370 43.25 69.98 46.05
N ASP A 371 44.32 69.38 45.53
CA ASP A 371 45.20 68.37 46.13
C ASP A 371 44.70 67.28 47.11
N SER A 372 45.26 66.08 46.88
CA SER A 372 45.72 65.06 47.85
C SER A 372 44.71 64.07 48.52
N SER A 373 44.88 62.80 48.09
CA SER A 373 45.13 61.57 48.89
C SER A 373 44.21 61.09 50.02
N ALA A 374 44.01 59.75 49.98
CA ALA A 374 43.66 58.82 51.06
C ALA A 374 42.23 58.97 51.61
N GLN A 375 41.43 57.91 51.80
CA GLN A 375 41.72 56.51 52.11
C GLN A 375 40.52 55.66 51.69
#